data_AF-A0AA85BY62-F1
#
_entry.id   AF-A0AA85BY62-F1
#
_cell.length_a   1.000
_cell.length_b   1.000
_cell.length_c   1.000
_cell.angle_alpha   90.00
_cell.angle_beta   90.00
_cell.angle_gamma   90.00
#
_symmetry.space_group_name_H-M   'P 1'
#
loop_
_entity.id
_entity.type
_entity.pdbx_description
1 polymer ?
#
loop_
_entity_poly.entity_id
_entity_poly.type
_entity_poly.pdbx_seq_one_letter_code
_entity_poly.pdbx_strand_id
1 'polypeptide(L)'
;MISEAWTNSNISDRSISLDNYSLYRSDRLNGRGGGCLIYAHSSLNSLLCDMPELNKLKDSVWIVLKPSNSVTLLLGCVYRQPNASIDEIAVLSEVFTLASSLSFTGKLICGDFNMPEISWLPVKAPRRYESFIECLELGQWTQYVDSPTRHQNILDLVFTSGLIPNTLYIGKKFPGSDHNIVICSLNVKTTTDRSKTVTLRRNYRKVDWNNFHNYLRSTDWRTFFTSNNTDTLTNIFYHNIKSIINNIAPLEYCKPTFSKDLYIPVSTRRRLQRHCTRFHNLNDFSSLVTMTEILVRTEAISKQKAVAQEKRAVELNNNSSALTILLQNKLKRSKSRGSIFIKGKQVYEDPKLITELFSEHFCFSLTNEKPFNDSEPIPVTPCEITNVEFSVQNISKAISTLKHSYTDGPDGIPSSMLKRGGDDMCVLLLKLFAISLSSACYPTAWKTTHIIPKIKTGPEANVENYRPINITSVVSRVMEKVVKAAVVQHLLTNNLISTSQHGFLRSRSCDTCLVDYLNDITLKRDSGLLVSVLFLDFKKAFDKVPHKRLLVKLKSFGIHNPLYSWFASFLTERKQMVKYNDCLSSPRPITSGVIQGSVLGPLLFLMYINDICNTIEFGKPYLYADDLKIVYSYK
;
A
#
# COMPACT_ATOMS: atom_id res chain seq x y z
N MET A 1 -3.30 19.88 -22.01
CA MET A 1 -1.89 19.63 -21.66
C MET A 1 -1.15 20.93 -21.87
N ILE A 2 -0.03 21.15 -21.19
CA ILE A 2 0.78 22.37 -21.31
C ILE A 2 2.22 21.94 -21.56
N SER A 3 2.74 22.23 -22.76
CA SER A 3 4.15 22.17 -23.09
C SER A 3 4.82 23.49 -22.68
N GLU A 4 6.10 23.42 -22.29
CA GLU A 4 6.89 24.57 -21.83
C GLU A 4 6.25 25.31 -20.64
N ALA A 5 6.00 24.59 -19.55
CA ALA A 5 5.30 25.13 -18.39
C ALA A 5 6.15 26.03 -17.47
N TRP A 6 7.47 26.06 -17.67
CA TRP A 6 8.45 26.81 -16.86
C TRP A 6 8.42 26.42 -15.37
N THR A 7 7.99 25.20 -15.09
CA THR A 7 7.85 24.68 -13.74
C THR A 7 9.18 24.15 -13.20
N ASN A 8 9.42 24.39 -11.91
CA ASN A 8 10.61 23.91 -11.19
C ASN A 8 10.23 23.37 -9.80
N SER A 9 11.18 22.70 -9.15
CA SER A 9 10.99 22.04 -7.85
C SER A 9 10.61 22.99 -6.70
N ASN A 10 10.84 24.30 -6.85
CA ASN A 10 10.45 25.30 -5.85
C ASN A 10 8.97 25.71 -5.97
N ILE A 11 8.33 25.44 -7.12
CA ILE A 11 6.90 25.69 -7.31
C ILE A 11 6.11 24.52 -6.73
N SER A 12 5.44 24.78 -5.61
CA SER A 12 4.54 23.83 -4.95
C SER A 12 3.38 23.43 -5.86
N ASP A 13 3.06 22.12 -5.92
CA ASP A 13 1.88 21.61 -6.64
C ASP A 13 0.57 22.32 -6.24
N ARG A 14 0.47 22.82 -5.00
CA ARG A 14 -0.72 23.55 -4.54
C ARG A 14 -0.93 24.88 -5.25
N SER A 15 0.15 25.51 -5.71
CA SER A 15 0.08 26.81 -6.38
C SER A 15 -0.47 26.72 -7.80
N ILE A 16 -0.37 25.53 -8.41
CA ILE A 16 -0.78 25.26 -9.79
C ILE A 16 -1.88 24.19 -9.88
N SER A 17 -2.33 23.62 -8.76
CA SER A 17 -3.42 22.63 -8.77
C SER A 17 -4.76 23.27 -9.14
N LEU A 18 -5.50 22.62 -10.03
CA LEU A 18 -6.86 23.01 -10.41
C LEU A 18 -7.90 22.15 -9.69
N ASP A 19 -8.98 22.77 -9.23
CA ASP A 19 -10.10 22.08 -8.59
C ASP A 19 -10.69 21.02 -9.53
N ASN A 20 -10.92 19.81 -9.00
CA ASN A 20 -11.41 18.65 -9.75
C ASN A 20 -10.45 18.11 -10.83
N TYR A 21 -9.18 18.50 -10.86
CA TYR A 21 -8.17 17.90 -11.75
C TYR A 21 -7.02 17.24 -10.98
N SER A 22 -6.53 16.13 -11.52
CA SER A 22 -5.26 15.51 -11.15
C SER A 22 -4.15 16.18 -11.97
N LEU A 23 -3.16 16.75 -11.29
CA LEU A 23 -1.97 17.32 -11.89
C LEU A 23 -0.85 16.28 -12.01
N TYR A 24 -0.24 16.20 -13.20
CA TYR A 24 0.97 15.44 -13.49
C TYR A 24 1.97 16.40 -14.15
N ARG A 25 3.22 16.39 -13.68
CA ARG A 25 4.24 17.35 -14.13
C ARG A 25 5.61 16.73 -14.27
N SER A 26 6.41 17.29 -15.17
CA SER A 26 7.85 17.07 -15.29
C SER A 26 8.49 18.44 -15.25
N ASP A 27 9.41 18.61 -14.31
CA ASP A 27 10.10 19.86 -14.05
C ASP A 27 11.50 19.82 -14.63
N ARG A 28 11.91 20.92 -15.25
CA ARG A 28 13.27 21.05 -15.71
C ARG A 28 14.16 21.50 -14.55
N LEU A 29 15.17 20.70 -14.23
CA LEU A 29 16.09 21.00 -13.14
C LEU A 29 17.13 22.08 -13.52
N ASN A 30 17.59 22.08 -14.78
CA ASN A 30 18.66 22.96 -15.28
C ASN A 30 18.29 23.62 -16.62
N GLY A 31 18.45 24.95 -16.72
CA GLY A 31 18.20 25.74 -17.94
C GLY A 31 17.03 26.73 -17.84
N ARG A 32 16.87 27.60 -18.86
CA ARG A 32 15.73 28.53 -19.00
C ARG A 32 14.67 27.92 -19.92
N GLY A 33 13.40 27.92 -19.49
CA GLY A 33 12.27 27.34 -20.23
C GLY A 33 12.22 25.80 -20.20
N GLY A 34 11.06 25.21 -20.48
CA GLY A 34 10.84 23.75 -20.48
C GLY A 34 9.84 23.27 -19.43
N GLY A 35 9.80 21.96 -19.19
CA GLY A 35 8.79 21.31 -18.35
C GLY A 35 7.44 21.10 -19.03
N CYS A 36 6.71 20.07 -18.59
CA CYS A 36 5.42 19.69 -19.15
C CYS A 36 4.38 19.46 -18.03
N LEU A 37 3.11 19.78 -18.31
CA LEU A 37 1.98 19.54 -17.40
C LEU A 37 0.84 18.82 -18.11
N ILE A 38 0.25 17.85 -17.42
CA ILE A 38 -1.02 17.24 -17.80
C ILE A 38 -2.01 17.40 -16.65
N TYR A 39 -3.14 18.04 -16.93
CA TYR A 39 -4.31 18.06 -16.05
C TYR A 39 -5.34 17.05 -16.55
N ALA A 40 -5.67 16.06 -15.73
CA ALA A 40 -6.73 15.09 -16.01
C ALA A 40 -7.92 15.33 -15.07
N HIS A 41 -9.12 15.49 -15.63
CA HIS A 41 -10.31 15.71 -14.79
C HIS A 41 -10.54 14.50 -13.88
N SER A 42 -10.91 14.72 -12.62
CA SER A 42 -11.02 13.72 -11.55
C SER A 42 -12.10 12.65 -11.78
N SER A 43 -12.97 12.86 -12.77
CA SER A 43 -13.90 11.83 -13.26
C SER A 43 -13.22 10.75 -14.12
N LEU A 44 -12.04 11.04 -14.67
CA LEU A 44 -11.24 10.12 -15.46
C LEU A 44 -10.30 9.35 -14.52
N ASN A 45 -10.19 8.04 -14.75
CA ASN A 45 -9.20 7.22 -14.04
C ASN A 45 -7.83 7.43 -14.69
N SER A 46 -7.00 8.27 -14.07
CA SER A 46 -5.67 8.66 -14.58
C SER A 46 -4.56 8.25 -13.62
N LEU A 47 -3.44 7.79 -14.14
CA LEU A 47 -2.25 7.41 -13.37
C LEU A 47 -0.98 7.93 -14.06
N LEU A 48 0.05 8.27 -13.27
CA LEU A 48 1.36 8.63 -13.83
C LEU A 48 2.03 7.37 -14.39
N CYS A 49 2.55 7.46 -15.61
CA CYS A 49 3.37 6.41 -16.24
C CYS A 49 4.85 6.76 -16.04
N ASP A 50 5.46 6.19 -15.00
CA ASP A 50 6.84 6.51 -14.62
C ASP A 50 7.82 5.42 -15.10
N MET A 51 7.93 5.30 -16.42
CA MET A 51 8.81 4.33 -17.08
C MET A 51 10.18 4.98 -17.34
N PRO A 52 11.30 4.44 -16.80
CA PRO A 52 12.62 5.01 -17.00
C PRO A 52 12.99 5.24 -18.47
N GLU A 53 12.54 4.33 -19.34
CA GLU A 53 12.83 4.38 -20.78
C GLU A 53 12.04 5.48 -21.50
N LEU A 54 10.80 5.77 -21.09
CA LEU A 54 10.03 6.92 -21.60
C LEU A 54 10.59 8.24 -21.05
N ASN A 55 11.01 8.23 -19.78
CA ASN A 55 11.57 9.39 -19.09
C ASN A 55 12.99 9.76 -19.55
N LYS A 56 13.62 8.97 -20.44
CA LYS A 56 14.83 9.40 -21.16
C LYS A 56 14.62 10.75 -21.86
N LEU A 57 13.40 10.99 -22.34
CA LEU A 57 12.99 12.29 -22.88
C LEU A 57 12.72 13.27 -21.73
N LYS A 58 13.71 14.11 -21.42
CA LYS A 58 13.75 14.96 -20.21
C LYS A 58 12.50 15.83 -20.02
N ASP A 59 12.10 16.56 -21.06
CA ASP A 59 10.97 17.49 -21.02
C ASP A 59 9.67 16.80 -21.46
N SER A 60 9.31 15.69 -20.79
CA SER A 60 8.08 14.95 -21.08
C SER A 60 7.34 14.48 -19.83
N VAL A 61 6.02 14.34 -19.94
CA VAL A 61 5.14 13.75 -18.92
C VAL A 61 4.27 12.68 -19.57
N TRP A 62 4.19 11.53 -18.93
CA TRP A 62 3.41 10.40 -19.41
C TRP A 62 2.35 10.01 -18.40
N ILE A 63 1.12 9.83 -18.86
CA ILE A 63 0.02 9.31 -18.04
C ILE A 63 -0.68 8.17 -18.75
N VAL A 64 -1.28 7.28 -17.97
CA VAL A 64 -2.23 6.28 -18.44
C VAL A 64 -3.63 6.75 -18.11
N LEU A 65 -4.53 6.76 -19.09
CA LEU A 65 -5.96 6.99 -18.92
C LEU A 65 -6.75 5.70 -19.12
N LYS A 66 -7.67 5.40 -18.21
CA LYS A 66 -8.62 4.29 -18.31
C LYS A 66 -10.06 4.81 -18.38
N PRO A 67 -10.53 5.23 -19.55
CA PRO A 67 -11.89 5.71 -19.74
C PRO A 67 -12.95 4.60 -19.58
N SER A 68 -12.59 3.33 -19.81
CA SER A 68 -13.46 2.18 -19.57
C SER A 68 -12.67 0.91 -19.22
N ASN A 69 -13.33 -0.17 -18.81
CA ASN A 69 -12.65 -1.41 -18.42
C ASN A 69 -11.86 -2.06 -19.56
N SER A 70 -12.27 -1.82 -20.81
CA SER A 70 -11.70 -2.41 -22.02
C SER A 70 -10.79 -1.46 -22.81
N VAL A 71 -10.62 -0.22 -22.36
CA VAL A 71 -9.83 0.79 -23.06
C VAL A 71 -8.83 1.41 -22.11
N THR A 72 -7.55 1.27 -22.43
CA THR A 72 -6.41 1.90 -21.76
C THR A 72 -5.56 2.68 -22.75
N LEU A 73 -5.36 3.95 -22.44
CA LEU A 73 -4.71 4.91 -23.32
C LEU A 73 -3.40 5.38 -22.69
N LEU A 74 -2.34 5.43 -23.48
CA LEU A 74 -1.11 6.12 -23.12
C LEU A 74 -1.16 7.56 -23.65
N LEU A 75 -0.93 8.54 -22.78
CA LEU A 75 -0.87 9.95 -23.15
C LEU A 75 0.48 10.54 -22.77
N GLY A 76 1.17 11.11 -23.75
CA GLY A 76 2.43 11.83 -23.58
C GLY A 76 2.28 13.32 -23.89
N CYS A 77 2.76 14.17 -22.99
CA CYS A 77 3.00 15.58 -23.25
C CYS A 77 4.51 15.78 -23.41
N VAL A 78 4.94 16.29 -24.56
CA VAL A 78 6.36 16.46 -24.90
C VAL A 78 6.65 17.93 -25.21
N TYR A 79 7.78 18.41 -24.71
CA TYR A 79 8.39 19.65 -25.17
C TYR A 79 9.79 19.34 -25.70
N ARG A 80 10.09 19.77 -26.92
CA ARG A 80 11.43 19.70 -27.52
C ARG A 80 11.92 21.12 -27.77
N GLN A 81 13.17 21.39 -27.44
CA GLN A 81 13.79 22.70 -27.67
C GLN A 81 14.11 22.91 -29.17
N PRO A 82 14.10 24.16 -29.66
CA PRO A 82 14.40 24.46 -31.07
C PRO A 82 15.74 23.91 -31.57
N ASN A 83 16.79 24.03 -30.74
CA ASN A 83 18.17 23.67 -31.10
C ASN A 83 18.56 22.26 -30.60
N ALA A 84 17.61 21.33 -30.52
CA ALA A 84 17.89 19.98 -30.01
C ALA A 84 18.94 19.25 -30.86
N SER A 85 19.84 18.50 -30.21
CA SER A 85 20.92 17.77 -30.88
C SER A 85 20.39 16.55 -31.67
N ILE A 86 21.24 15.98 -32.53
CA ILE A 86 20.94 14.72 -33.24
C ILE A 86 20.67 13.59 -32.23
N ASP A 87 21.41 13.55 -31.12
CA ASP A 87 21.19 12.57 -30.05
C ASP A 87 19.81 12.72 -29.40
N GLU A 88 19.33 13.95 -29.19
CA GLU A 88 17.99 14.20 -28.64
C GLU A 88 16.88 13.76 -29.61
N ILE A 89 17.11 13.87 -30.92
CA ILE A 89 16.21 13.33 -31.95
C ILE A 89 16.24 11.80 -31.92
N ALA A 90 17.40 11.16 -31.77
CA ALA A 90 17.51 9.72 -31.64
C ALA A 90 16.76 9.19 -30.39
N VAL A 91 16.91 9.87 -29.24
CA VAL A 91 16.15 9.55 -28.02
C VAL A 91 14.64 9.70 -28.24
N LEU A 92 14.21 10.73 -28.96
CA LEU A 92 12.80 10.90 -29.32
C LEU A 92 12.30 9.70 -30.16
N SER A 93 13.08 9.27 -31.16
CA SER A 93 12.75 8.10 -31.99
C SER A 93 12.68 6.80 -31.18
N GLU A 94 13.61 6.58 -30.24
CA GLU A 94 13.56 5.44 -29.31
C GLU A 94 12.27 5.44 -28.48
N VAL A 95 11.88 6.61 -27.95
CA VAL A 95 10.68 6.75 -27.11
C VAL A 95 9.41 6.50 -27.89
N PHE A 96 9.29 6.98 -29.14
CA PHE A 96 8.15 6.69 -30.01
C PHE A 96 8.07 5.21 -30.39
N THR A 97 9.21 4.56 -30.63
CA THR A 97 9.31 3.12 -30.89
C THR A 97 8.92 2.29 -29.67
N LEU A 98 9.35 2.72 -28.48
CA LEU A 98 8.94 2.08 -27.25
C LEU A 98 7.43 2.24 -27.04
N ALA A 99 6.91 3.46 -27.16
CA ALA A 99 5.50 3.77 -26.96
C ALA A 99 4.59 2.99 -27.92
N SER A 100 5.00 2.77 -29.17
CA SER A 100 4.25 1.92 -30.11
C SER A 100 4.23 0.46 -29.67
N SER A 101 5.33 -0.06 -29.12
CA SER A 101 5.46 -1.44 -28.63
C SER A 101 4.70 -1.75 -27.33
N LEU A 102 4.28 -0.73 -26.57
CA LEU A 102 3.54 -0.92 -25.33
C LEU A 102 2.10 -1.39 -25.60
N SER A 103 1.62 -2.30 -24.74
CA SER A 103 0.32 -2.98 -24.89
C SER A 103 -0.89 -2.13 -24.45
N PHE A 104 -0.98 -0.89 -24.95
CA PHE A 104 -2.13 0.00 -24.76
C PHE A 104 -3.08 -0.05 -25.94
N THR A 105 -4.39 0.05 -25.68
CA THR A 105 -5.44 0.06 -26.72
C THR A 105 -5.35 1.24 -27.68
N GLY A 106 -4.79 2.36 -27.21
CA GLY A 106 -4.53 3.54 -28.02
C GLY A 106 -3.45 4.41 -27.41
N LYS A 107 -2.72 5.14 -28.24
CA LYS A 107 -1.67 6.05 -27.80
C LYS A 107 -1.86 7.43 -28.40
N LEU A 108 -1.63 8.47 -27.61
CA LEU A 108 -1.61 9.87 -28.04
C LEU A 108 -0.37 10.55 -27.48
N ILE A 109 0.42 11.18 -28.33
CA ILE A 109 1.56 11.99 -27.94
C ILE A 109 1.35 13.38 -28.54
N CYS A 110 1.41 14.42 -27.72
CA CYS A 110 1.27 15.78 -28.20
C CYS A 110 2.15 16.76 -27.43
N GLY A 111 2.27 17.98 -27.97
CA GLY A 111 3.00 19.08 -27.35
C GLY A 111 3.80 19.83 -28.40
N ASP A 112 4.77 20.62 -27.96
CA ASP A 112 5.58 21.47 -28.83
C ASP A 112 6.89 20.77 -29.20
N PHE A 113 7.01 20.39 -30.47
CA PHE A 113 8.18 19.66 -30.96
C PHE A 113 9.26 20.59 -31.52
N ASN A 114 8.95 21.88 -31.75
CA ASN A 114 9.86 22.86 -32.36
C ASN A 114 10.61 22.32 -33.61
N MET A 115 9.90 21.69 -34.55
CA MET A 115 10.46 21.14 -35.80
C MET A 115 9.97 21.91 -37.04
N PRO A 116 10.34 23.20 -37.21
CA PRO A 116 9.84 24.03 -38.32
C PRO A 116 10.33 23.57 -39.70
N GLU A 117 11.42 22.79 -39.76
CA GLU A 117 12.00 22.29 -41.02
C GLU A 117 11.24 21.09 -41.61
N ILE A 118 10.31 20.50 -40.85
CA ILE A 118 9.46 19.41 -41.33
C ILE A 118 8.18 20.00 -41.90
N SER A 119 7.93 19.77 -43.18
CA SER A 119 6.59 19.90 -43.75
C SER A 119 5.82 18.66 -43.34
N TRP A 120 4.71 18.81 -42.60
CA TRP A 120 3.89 17.66 -42.17
C TRP A 120 2.84 17.24 -43.19
N LEU A 121 2.49 18.12 -44.15
CA LEU A 121 1.44 17.90 -45.15
C LEU A 121 1.84 18.45 -46.53
N PRO A 122 2.36 17.61 -47.46
CA PRO A 122 2.81 16.24 -47.27
C PRO A 122 4.11 16.16 -46.44
N VAL A 123 4.37 14.99 -45.83
CA VAL A 123 5.56 14.77 -44.99
C VAL A 123 6.84 14.91 -45.84
N LYS A 124 7.63 15.96 -45.58
CA LYS A 124 8.96 16.17 -46.13
C LYS A 124 9.86 16.69 -45.02
N ALA A 125 10.95 15.96 -44.76
CA ALA A 125 11.87 16.27 -43.68
C ALA A 125 13.34 16.19 -44.17
N PRO A 126 14.24 17.03 -43.64
CA PRO A 126 15.68 16.85 -43.82
C PRO A 126 16.19 15.50 -43.27
N ARG A 127 17.31 14.99 -43.80
CA ARG A 127 17.94 13.71 -43.38
C ARG A 127 18.14 13.55 -41.88
N ARG A 128 18.39 14.63 -41.15
CA ARG A 128 18.57 14.58 -39.69
C ARG A 128 17.34 14.09 -38.92
N TYR A 129 16.15 14.11 -39.54
CA TYR A 129 14.89 13.61 -38.97
C TYR A 129 14.46 12.27 -39.59
N GLU A 130 15.25 11.68 -40.49
CA GLU A 130 14.90 10.45 -41.22
C GLU A 130 14.55 9.31 -40.25
N SER A 131 15.38 9.08 -39.23
CA SER A 131 15.12 8.06 -38.20
C SER A 131 13.84 8.31 -37.39
N PHE A 132 13.41 9.56 -37.24
CA PHE A 132 12.17 9.90 -36.56
C PHE A 132 10.97 9.68 -37.49
N ILE A 133 11.07 10.05 -38.77
CA ILE A 133 10.01 9.76 -39.74
C ILE A 133 9.81 8.25 -39.92
N GLU A 134 10.90 7.48 -40.04
CA GLU A 134 10.85 6.01 -40.13
C GLU A 134 10.17 5.38 -38.90
N CYS A 135 10.46 5.87 -37.69
CA CYS A 135 9.84 5.32 -36.48
C CYS A 135 8.35 5.66 -36.38
N LEU A 136 7.92 6.81 -36.91
CA LEU A 136 6.51 7.18 -37.01
C LEU A 136 5.78 6.20 -37.95
N GLU A 137 6.37 5.90 -39.11
CA GLU A 137 5.80 4.95 -40.08
C GLU A 137 5.72 3.53 -39.52
N LEU A 138 6.83 3.01 -38.97
CA LEU A 138 6.90 1.66 -38.37
C LEU A 138 5.95 1.52 -37.17
N GLY A 139 5.80 2.59 -36.37
CA GLY A 139 4.91 2.64 -35.21
C GLY A 139 3.44 2.93 -35.54
N GLN A 140 3.10 3.09 -36.83
CA GLN A 140 1.76 3.51 -37.30
C GLN A 140 1.25 4.77 -36.59
N TRP A 141 2.13 5.75 -36.42
CA TRP A 141 1.80 7.05 -35.85
C TRP A 141 1.26 7.97 -36.94
N THR A 142 0.11 8.58 -36.71
CA THR A 142 -0.48 9.59 -37.60
C THR A 142 -0.46 10.95 -36.91
N GLN A 143 0.08 11.96 -37.60
CA GLN A 143 0.05 13.36 -37.18
C GLN A 143 -1.23 14.01 -37.75
N TYR A 144 -1.93 14.82 -36.95
CA TYR A 144 -3.24 15.39 -37.33
C TYR A 144 -3.30 16.92 -37.40
N VAL A 145 -2.22 17.64 -37.06
CA VAL A 145 -2.25 19.10 -37.03
C VAL A 145 -1.88 19.66 -38.40
N ASP A 146 -2.83 20.35 -39.03
CA ASP A 146 -2.70 20.80 -40.42
C ASP A 146 -2.49 22.31 -40.60
N SER A 147 -2.56 23.07 -39.51
CA SER A 147 -2.61 24.54 -39.54
C SER A 147 -1.56 25.14 -38.60
N PRO A 148 -1.00 26.33 -38.92
CA PRO A 148 0.04 26.95 -38.10
C PRO A 148 -0.39 27.20 -36.64
N THR A 149 0.46 26.79 -35.72
CA THR A 149 0.23 26.95 -34.26
C THR A 149 1.05 28.10 -33.68
N ARG A 150 2.12 28.52 -34.36
CA ARG A 150 2.91 29.72 -34.03
C ARG A 150 3.38 30.40 -35.32
N HIS A 151 2.97 31.65 -35.53
CA HIS A 151 3.24 32.38 -36.77
C HIS A 151 2.83 31.57 -38.02
N GLN A 152 3.78 31.19 -38.88
CA GLN A 152 3.56 30.39 -40.09
C GLN A 152 3.94 28.90 -39.90
N ASN A 153 4.42 28.51 -38.72
CA ASN A 153 4.94 27.17 -38.46
C ASN A 153 3.93 26.29 -37.72
N ILE A 154 3.96 24.99 -38.02
CA ILE A 154 3.22 23.94 -37.30
C ILE A 154 4.20 23.32 -36.29
N LEU A 155 4.16 23.78 -35.04
CA LEU A 155 5.10 23.36 -33.99
C LEU A 155 4.45 22.44 -32.96
N ASP A 156 3.18 22.70 -32.65
CA ASP A 156 2.40 21.92 -31.70
C ASP A 156 1.72 20.76 -32.44
N LEU A 157 2.21 19.55 -32.22
CA LEU A 157 1.80 18.36 -32.96
C LEU A 157 0.94 17.44 -32.09
N VAL A 158 0.07 16.68 -32.75
CA VAL A 158 -0.72 15.61 -32.15
C VAL A 158 -0.51 14.35 -32.97
N PHE A 159 0.17 13.38 -32.37
CA PHE A 159 0.39 12.04 -32.92
C PHE A 159 -0.55 11.04 -32.24
N THR A 160 -1.18 10.16 -33.00
CA THR A 160 -1.92 9.02 -32.45
C THR A 160 -1.52 7.71 -33.11
N SER A 161 -1.62 6.62 -32.35
CA SER A 161 -1.46 5.24 -32.83
C SER A 161 -2.58 4.39 -32.22
N GLY A 162 -3.37 3.71 -33.06
CA GLY A 162 -4.56 2.97 -32.64
C GLY A 162 -5.75 3.85 -32.21
N LEU A 163 -5.71 5.17 -32.45
CA LEU A 163 -6.81 6.10 -32.19
C LEU A 163 -7.01 7.03 -33.39
N ILE A 164 -8.26 7.39 -33.66
CA ILE A 164 -8.63 8.37 -34.68
C ILE A 164 -9.34 9.53 -33.98
N PRO A 165 -8.79 10.76 -34.02
CA PRO A 165 -9.48 11.95 -33.55
C PRO A 165 -10.78 12.20 -34.32
N ASN A 166 -11.84 12.58 -33.59
CA ASN A 166 -13.12 12.94 -34.18
C ASN A 166 -13.09 14.36 -34.77
N THR A 167 -12.47 15.28 -34.03
CA THR A 167 -12.27 16.67 -34.46
C THR A 167 -10.93 17.15 -33.94
N LEU A 168 -10.18 17.83 -34.80
CA LEU A 168 -9.00 18.60 -34.42
C LEU A 168 -9.14 20.01 -35.01
N TYR A 169 -8.94 21.04 -34.20
CA TYR A 169 -8.89 22.41 -34.69
C TYR A 169 -8.00 23.30 -33.84
N ILE A 170 -7.57 24.42 -34.42
CA ILE A 170 -6.72 25.42 -33.78
C ILE A 170 -7.59 26.53 -33.19
N GLY A 171 -7.57 26.67 -31.88
CA GLY A 171 -8.25 27.71 -31.12
C GLY A 171 -7.44 28.99 -30.99
N LYS A 172 -8.02 30.00 -30.33
CA LYS A 172 -7.34 31.27 -30.04
C LYS A 172 -6.20 31.07 -29.03
N LYS A 173 -5.18 31.93 -29.10
CA LYS A 173 -4.09 31.97 -28.13
C LYS A 173 -4.61 32.15 -26.70
N PHE A 174 -4.00 31.44 -25.77
CA PHE A 174 -4.25 31.68 -24.34
C PHE A 174 -3.58 33.01 -23.93
N PRO A 175 -4.18 33.82 -23.03
CA PRO A 175 -3.54 35.04 -22.56
C PRO A 175 -2.14 34.79 -21.99
N GLY A 176 -1.13 35.45 -22.54
CA GLY A 176 0.28 35.27 -22.16
C GLY A 176 1.04 34.16 -22.90
N SER A 177 0.38 33.40 -23.78
CA SER A 177 1.02 32.46 -24.70
C SER A 177 1.18 33.06 -26.10
N ASP A 178 2.31 32.80 -26.74
CA ASP A 178 2.55 33.16 -28.14
C ASP A 178 2.12 32.07 -29.14
N HIS A 179 1.67 30.91 -28.64
CA HIS A 179 1.12 29.79 -29.43
C HIS A 179 -0.42 29.76 -29.40
N ASN A 180 -1.01 29.23 -30.48
CA ASN A 180 -2.44 28.93 -30.56
C ASN A 180 -2.75 27.61 -29.85
N ILE A 181 -3.96 27.48 -29.29
CA ILE A 181 -4.36 26.27 -28.57
C ILE A 181 -4.74 25.17 -29.59
N VAL A 182 -4.17 23.98 -29.46
CA VAL A 182 -4.61 22.80 -30.21
C VAL A 182 -5.73 22.09 -29.44
N ILE A 183 -6.89 21.92 -30.06
CA ILE A 183 -8.04 21.23 -29.45
C ILE A 183 -8.28 19.93 -30.23
N CYS A 184 -8.07 18.80 -29.55
CA CYS A 184 -8.28 17.46 -30.09
C CYS A 184 -9.39 16.75 -29.31
N SER A 185 -10.41 16.25 -30.01
CA SER A 185 -11.51 15.48 -29.44
C SER A 185 -11.41 14.01 -29.87
N LEU A 186 -11.47 13.11 -28.89
CA LEU A 186 -11.43 11.67 -29.09
C LEU A 186 -12.76 11.04 -28.67
N ASN A 187 -13.38 10.26 -29.57
CA ASN A 187 -14.53 9.43 -29.22
C ASN A 187 -14.05 8.12 -28.60
N VAL A 188 -14.01 8.08 -27.28
CA VAL A 188 -13.67 6.85 -26.56
C VAL A 188 -14.95 6.17 -26.09
N LYS A 189 -15.16 4.91 -26.48
CA LYS A 189 -16.28 4.10 -26.00
C LYS A 189 -16.15 3.91 -24.48
N THR A 190 -16.83 4.76 -23.73
CA THR A 190 -17.01 4.57 -22.30
C THR A 190 -18.10 3.52 -22.11
N THR A 191 -17.73 2.27 -21.87
CA THR A 191 -18.66 1.40 -21.15
C THR A 191 -18.73 1.98 -19.75
N THR A 192 -19.79 2.72 -19.45
CA THR A 192 -20.15 3.04 -18.07
C THR A 192 -20.62 1.76 -17.41
N ASP A 193 -19.74 0.77 -17.30
CA ASP A 193 -19.93 -0.35 -16.43
C ASP A 193 -19.58 0.17 -15.03
N ARG A 194 -20.43 1.08 -14.54
CA ARG A 194 -20.67 1.22 -13.11
C ARG A 194 -21.41 -0.04 -12.68
N SER A 195 -20.80 -1.21 -12.88
CA SER A 195 -21.11 -2.35 -12.05
C SER A 195 -20.78 -1.84 -10.66
N LYS A 196 -21.83 -1.41 -9.95
CA LYS A 196 -21.77 -1.15 -8.52
C LYS A 196 -21.21 -2.45 -8.01
N THR A 197 -19.94 -2.47 -7.62
CA THR A 197 -19.34 -3.64 -7.01
C THR A 197 -20.11 -3.76 -5.70
N VAL A 198 -21.18 -4.55 -5.74
CA VAL A 198 -22.00 -4.79 -4.57
C VAL A 198 -21.15 -5.71 -3.72
N THR A 199 -20.33 -5.10 -2.86
CA THR A 199 -19.47 -5.88 -1.98
C THR A 199 -20.37 -6.49 -0.93
N LEU A 200 -20.43 -7.81 -0.93
CA LEU A 200 -21.06 -8.58 0.12
C LEU A 200 -20.27 -8.34 1.42
N ARG A 201 -20.90 -7.77 2.45
CA ARG A 201 -20.24 -7.47 3.73
C ARG A 201 -21.16 -7.76 4.90
N ARG A 202 -20.57 -8.17 6.02
CA ARG A 202 -21.28 -8.32 7.30
C ARG A 202 -21.35 -6.98 8.02
N ASN A 203 -22.53 -6.65 8.55
CA ASN A 203 -22.72 -5.44 9.34
C ASN A 203 -22.66 -5.71 10.85
N TYR A 204 -21.43 -5.88 11.36
CA TYR A 204 -21.20 -6.14 12.78
C TYR A 204 -21.64 -5.01 13.74
N ARG A 205 -22.02 -3.84 13.24
CA ARG A 205 -22.50 -2.72 14.08
C ARG A 205 -23.95 -2.90 14.54
N LYS A 206 -24.74 -3.69 13.81
CA LYS A 206 -26.15 -3.97 14.13
C LYS A 206 -26.34 -5.28 14.90
N VAL A 207 -25.26 -5.99 15.20
CA VAL A 207 -25.30 -7.28 15.89
C VAL A 207 -25.78 -7.09 17.32
N ASP A 208 -26.76 -7.92 17.70
CA ASP A 208 -27.16 -8.10 19.09
C ASP A 208 -26.19 -9.05 19.79
N TRP A 209 -25.40 -8.51 20.71
CA TRP A 209 -24.39 -9.27 21.46
C TRP A 209 -25.00 -10.20 22.51
N ASN A 210 -26.22 -9.94 22.99
CA ASN A 210 -26.89 -10.87 23.91
C ASN A 210 -27.24 -12.18 23.18
N ASN A 211 -27.75 -12.05 21.95
CA ASN A 211 -27.97 -13.21 21.09
C ASN A 211 -26.67 -13.95 20.77
N PHE A 212 -25.55 -13.24 20.57
CA PHE A 212 -24.25 -13.88 20.40
C PHE A 212 -23.86 -14.76 21.60
N HIS A 213 -24.02 -14.27 22.82
CA HIS A 213 -23.78 -15.06 24.03
C HIS A 213 -24.74 -16.24 24.16
N ASN A 214 -26.02 -16.05 23.85
CA ASN A 214 -27.00 -17.13 23.87
C ASN A 214 -26.62 -18.25 22.90
N TYR A 215 -26.24 -17.91 21.67
CA TYR A 215 -25.76 -18.88 20.68
C TYR A 215 -24.47 -19.58 21.12
N LEU A 216 -23.51 -18.86 21.71
CA LEU A 216 -22.29 -19.48 22.23
C LEU A 216 -22.60 -20.54 23.29
N ARG A 217 -23.54 -20.25 24.20
CA ARG A 217 -23.94 -21.15 25.30
C ARG A 217 -24.84 -22.29 24.84
N SER A 218 -25.67 -22.07 23.82
CA SER A 218 -26.58 -23.10 23.29
C SER A 218 -25.92 -24.03 22.26
N THR A 219 -24.75 -23.66 21.74
CA THR A 219 -24.00 -24.50 20.79
C THR A 219 -23.47 -25.75 21.50
N ASP A 220 -23.60 -26.92 20.87
CA ASP A 220 -23.02 -28.14 21.40
C ASP A 220 -21.49 -28.13 21.25
N TRP A 221 -20.80 -28.01 22.39
CA TRP A 221 -19.35 -28.06 22.50
C TRP A 221 -18.84 -29.42 22.98
N ARG A 222 -19.68 -30.46 23.10
CA ARG A 222 -19.28 -31.77 23.62
C ARG A 222 -18.11 -32.35 22.82
N THR A 223 -18.25 -32.38 21.49
CA THR A 223 -17.20 -32.88 20.57
C THR A 223 -15.91 -32.06 20.66
N PHE A 224 -16.03 -30.75 20.90
CA PHE A 224 -14.90 -29.87 21.14
C PHE A 224 -14.19 -30.24 22.44
N PHE A 225 -14.88 -30.33 23.57
CA PHE A 225 -14.21 -30.62 24.85
C PHE A 225 -13.65 -32.05 24.95
N THR A 226 -14.21 -33.02 24.22
CA THR A 226 -13.73 -34.41 24.19
C THR A 226 -12.54 -34.65 23.24
N SER A 227 -12.31 -33.76 22.28
CA SER A 227 -11.21 -33.94 21.33
C SER A 227 -9.85 -33.57 21.93
N ASN A 228 -8.83 -34.36 21.59
CA ASN A 228 -7.43 -34.13 21.99
C ASN A 228 -6.53 -33.81 20.78
N ASN A 229 -7.09 -33.73 19.57
CA ASN A 229 -6.34 -33.38 18.38
C ASN A 229 -6.48 -31.88 18.08
N THR A 230 -5.34 -31.19 18.01
CA THR A 230 -5.26 -29.73 17.87
C THR A 230 -5.94 -29.19 16.61
N ASP A 231 -5.73 -29.80 15.44
CA ASP A 231 -6.38 -29.35 14.20
C ASP A 231 -7.89 -29.63 14.21
N THR A 232 -8.29 -30.78 14.73
CA THR A 232 -9.71 -31.14 14.86
C THR A 232 -10.45 -30.16 15.77
N LEU A 233 -9.87 -29.84 16.95
CA LEU A 233 -10.38 -28.81 17.85
C LEU A 233 -10.50 -27.44 17.18
N THR A 234 -9.46 -27.05 16.46
CA THR A 234 -9.41 -25.77 15.73
C THR A 234 -10.51 -25.70 14.69
N ASN A 235 -10.73 -26.79 13.94
CA ASN A 235 -11.77 -26.88 12.91
C ASN A 235 -13.17 -26.81 13.50
N ILE A 236 -13.44 -27.54 14.59
CA ILE A 236 -14.73 -27.49 15.30
C ILE A 236 -14.99 -26.07 15.82
N PHE A 237 -13.98 -25.44 16.44
CA PHE A 237 -14.08 -24.06 16.91
C PHE A 237 -14.44 -23.10 15.77
N TYR A 238 -13.68 -23.11 14.68
CA TYR A 238 -13.96 -22.21 13.55
C TYR A 238 -15.30 -22.50 12.89
N HIS A 239 -15.71 -23.76 12.76
CA HIS A 239 -17.00 -24.15 12.20
C HIS A 239 -18.14 -23.57 13.03
N ASN A 240 -18.14 -23.84 14.34
CA ASN A 240 -19.17 -23.37 15.27
C ASN A 240 -19.24 -21.84 15.30
N ILE A 241 -18.10 -21.17 15.46
CA ILE A 241 -18.08 -19.70 15.52
C ILE A 241 -18.54 -19.08 14.19
N LYS A 242 -18.15 -19.62 13.04
CA LYS A 242 -18.62 -19.13 11.74
C LYS A 242 -20.12 -19.34 11.56
N SER A 243 -20.66 -20.48 12.02
CA SER A 243 -22.10 -20.75 12.03
C SER A 243 -22.85 -19.70 12.85
N ILE A 244 -22.38 -19.42 14.07
CA ILE A 244 -22.94 -18.36 14.92
C ILE A 244 -22.87 -17.00 14.23
N ILE A 245 -21.72 -16.64 13.63
CA ILE A 245 -21.53 -15.38 12.90
C ILE A 245 -22.52 -15.25 11.75
N ASN A 246 -22.76 -16.32 10.99
CA ASN A 246 -23.71 -16.30 9.88
C ASN A 246 -25.15 -16.04 10.35
N ASN A 247 -25.51 -16.49 11.55
CA ASN A 247 -26.83 -16.25 12.13
C ASN A 247 -26.98 -14.82 12.67
N ILE A 248 -25.97 -14.28 13.37
CA ILE A 248 -26.06 -12.96 14.01
C ILE A 248 -25.74 -11.79 13.06
N ALA A 249 -24.95 -12.06 12.01
CA ALA A 249 -24.43 -11.07 11.08
C ALA A 249 -24.39 -11.67 9.66
N PRO A 250 -25.56 -11.86 9.03
CA PRO A 250 -25.61 -12.39 7.68
C PRO A 250 -24.90 -11.46 6.70
N LEU A 251 -24.50 -12.04 5.57
CA LEU A 251 -23.86 -11.31 4.50
C LEU A 251 -24.90 -10.44 3.78
N GLU A 252 -24.73 -9.12 3.86
CA GLU A 252 -25.63 -8.16 3.24
C GLU A 252 -24.96 -7.52 2.01
N TYR A 253 -25.77 -7.29 0.98
CA TYR A 253 -25.37 -6.49 -0.17
C TYR A 253 -25.31 -5.01 0.22
N CYS A 254 -24.11 -4.54 0.56
CA CYS A 254 -23.89 -3.12 0.80
C CYS A 254 -23.71 -2.39 -0.54
N LYS A 255 -24.65 -1.51 -0.89
CA LYS A 255 -24.38 -0.51 -1.92
C LYS A 255 -23.26 0.41 -1.41
N PRO A 256 -22.22 0.72 -2.21
CA PRO A 256 -21.23 1.70 -1.81
C PRO A 256 -21.96 3.01 -1.52
N THR A 257 -21.97 3.44 -0.26
CA THR A 257 -22.33 4.81 0.07
C THR A 257 -21.23 5.68 -0.50
N PHE A 258 -21.55 6.47 -1.53
CA PHE A 258 -20.67 7.52 -2.01
C PHE A 258 -20.42 8.50 -0.85
N SER A 259 -19.29 8.34 -0.15
CA SER A 259 -18.85 9.31 0.84
C SER A 259 -18.15 10.47 0.14
N LYS A 260 -18.88 11.15 -0.75
CA LYS A 260 -18.58 12.49 -1.25
C LYS A 260 -19.85 13.29 -1.55
N ASP A 261 -21.02 12.81 -1.12
CA ASP A 261 -22.23 13.59 -1.28
C ASP A 261 -22.13 14.80 -0.36
N LEU A 262 -22.27 15.99 -0.97
CA LEU A 262 -22.61 17.25 -0.31
C LEU A 262 -23.48 16.95 0.92
N TYR A 263 -23.13 17.50 2.09
CA TYR A 263 -24.03 17.42 3.22
C TYR A 263 -25.30 18.22 2.90
N ILE A 264 -26.36 17.53 2.47
CA ILE A 264 -27.66 18.14 2.21
C ILE A 264 -28.54 17.86 3.45
N PRO A 265 -28.95 18.90 4.20
CA PRO A 265 -29.89 18.75 5.31
C PRO A 265 -31.15 17.98 4.88
N VAL A 266 -31.69 17.15 5.78
CA VAL A 266 -32.87 16.30 5.49
C VAL A 266 -34.06 17.13 5.00
N SER A 267 -34.25 18.33 5.56
CA SER A 267 -35.26 19.30 5.12
C SER A 267 -35.06 19.74 3.67
N THR A 268 -33.83 20.06 3.29
CA THR A 268 -33.46 20.46 1.92
C THR A 268 -33.58 19.31 0.92
N ARG A 269 -33.22 18.09 1.33
CA ARG A 269 -33.37 16.87 0.50
C ARG A 269 -34.85 16.59 0.18
N ARG A 270 -35.72 16.69 1.19
CA ARG A 270 -37.18 16.54 1.03
C ARG A 270 -37.75 17.63 0.12
N ARG A 271 -37.25 18.87 0.24
CA ARG A 271 -37.66 19.99 -0.61
C ARG A 271 -37.23 19.79 -2.07
N LEU A 272 -35.99 19.36 -2.31
CA LEU A 272 -35.49 18.97 -3.64
C LEU A 272 -36.34 17.85 -4.26
N GLN A 273 -36.69 16.81 -3.49
CA GLN A 273 -37.55 15.73 -3.96
C GLN A 273 -38.93 16.24 -4.39
N ARG A 274 -39.55 17.13 -3.62
CA ARG A 274 -40.86 17.73 -3.98
C ARG A 274 -40.78 18.49 -5.31
N HIS A 275 -39.75 19.30 -5.52
CA HIS A 275 -39.58 20.04 -6.77
C HIS A 275 -39.20 19.12 -7.95
N CYS A 276 -38.41 18.06 -7.72
CA CYS A 276 -38.12 17.05 -8.74
C CYS A 276 -39.39 16.33 -9.20
N THR A 277 -40.22 15.89 -8.26
CA THR A 277 -41.50 15.23 -8.56
C THR A 277 -42.44 16.18 -9.30
N ARG A 278 -42.50 17.45 -8.87
CA ARG A 278 -43.32 18.48 -9.52
C ARG A 278 -42.84 18.79 -10.95
N PHE A 279 -41.53 18.86 -11.18
CA PHE A 279 -40.96 19.02 -12.51
C PHE A 279 -41.27 17.83 -13.43
N HIS A 280 -41.05 16.59 -12.96
CA HIS A 280 -41.32 15.40 -13.77
C HIS A 280 -42.80 15.19 -14.09
N ASN A 281 -43.70 15.61 -13.20
CA ASN A 281 -45.14 15.41 -13.39
C ASN A 281 -45.80 16.56 -14.17
N LEU A 282 -45.30 17.79 -14.07
CA LEU A 282 -45.96 18.99 -14.60
C LEU A 282 -45.10 19.79 -15.60
N ASN A 283 -43.88 19.35 -15.92
CA ASN A 283 -42.91 20.08 -16.76
C ASN A 283 -42.69 21.55 -16.33
N ASP A 284 -42.82 21.83 -15.03
CA ASP A 284 -42.73 23.17 -14.46
C ASP A 284 -41.25 23.62 -14.39
N PHE A 285 -40.79 24.34 -15.41
CA PHE A 285 -39.42 24.86 -15.51
C PHE A 285 -39.03 25.82 -14.37
N SER A 286 -40.00 26.45 -13.68
CA SER A 286 -39.70 27.26 -12.48
C SER A 286 -39.16 26.40 -11.33
N SER A 287 -39.55 25.13 -11.27
CA SER A 287 -39.03 24.16 -10.31
C SER A 287 -37.56 23.80 -10.60
N LEU A 288 -37.11 23.79 -11.86
CA LEU A 288 -35.69 23.59 -12.22
C LEU A 288 -34.79 24.73 -11.74
N VAL A 289 -35.24 25.98 -11.89
CA VAL A 289 -34.50 27.16 -11.40
C VAL A 289 -34.38 27.08 -9.87
N THR A 290 -35.49 26.80 -9.19
CA THR A 290 -35.52 26.66 -7.73
C THR A 290 -34.62 25.51 -7.25
N MET A 291 -34.58 24.37 -7.96
CA MET A 291 -33.70 23.25 -7.63
C MET A 291 -32.22 23.63 -7.80
N THR A 292 -31.88 24.33 -8.88
CA THR A 292 -30.52 24.81 -9.15
C THR A 292 -30.06 25.77 -8.05
N GLU A 293 -30.89 26.72 -7.65
CA GLU A 293 -30.60 27.64 -6.53
C GLU A 293 -30.39 26.91 -5.20
N ILE A 294 -31.24 25.92 -4.91
CA ILE A 294 -31.09 25.10 -3.70
C ILE A 294 -29.76 24.35 -3.73
N LEU A 295 -29.38 23.77 -4.87
CA LEU A 295 -28.12 23.03 -5.03
C LEU A 295 -26.91 23.94 -4.83
N VAL A 296 -26.88 25.11 -5.48
CA VAL A 296 -25.81 26.11 -5.34
C VAL A 296 -25.68 26.58 -3.90
N ARG A 297 -26.80 26.89 -3.22
CA ARG A 297 -26.79 27.27 -1.80
C ARG A 297 -26.30 26.14 -0.89
N THR A 298 -26.70 24.89 -1.16
CA THR A 298 -26.21 23.75 -0.38
C THR A 298 -24.72 23.49 -0.58
N GLU A 299 -24.20 23.75 -1.77
CA GLU A 299 -22.77 23.66 -2.05
C GLU A 299 -21.97 24.70 -1.25
N ALA A 300 -22.43 25.95 -1.24
CA ALA A 300 -21.83 27.02 -0.44
C ALA A 300 -21.84 26.69 1.07
N ILE A 301 -22.96 26.19 1.61
CA ILE A 301 -23.06 25.79 3.02
C ILE A 301 -22.15 24.59 3.33
N SER A 302 -22.07 23.62 2.43
CA SER A 302 -21.18 22.46 2.59
C SER A 302 -19.72 22.88 2.61
N LYS A 303 -19.32 23.83 1.75
CA LYS A 303 -17.97 24.43 1.76
C LYS A 303 -17.69 25.17 3.07
N GLN A 304 -18.62 25.99 3.56
CA GLN A 304 -18.47 26.68 4.85
C GLN A 304 -18.35 25.72 6.04
N LYS A 305 -19.16 24.65 6.08
CA LYS A 305 -19.08 23.64 7.16
C LYS A 305 -17.77 22.86 7.13
N ALA A 306 -17.25 22.54 5.95
CA ALA A 306 -15.93 21.92 5.81
C ALA A 306 -14.84 22.82 6.39
N VAL A 307 -14.85 24.12 6.04
CA VAL A 307 -13.92 25.12 6.59
C VAL A 307 -14.05 25.27 8.11
N ALA A 308 -15.27 25.27 8.65
CA ALA A 308 -15.50 25.37 10.09
C ALA A 308 -15.02 24.12 10.85
N GLN A 309 -15.21 22.91 10.30
CA GLN A 309 -14.66 21.68 10.87
C GLN A 309 -13.12 21.68 10.83
N GLU A 310 -12.52 22.24 9.79
CA GLU A 310 -11.07 22.39 9.69
C GLU A 310 -10.52 23.33 10.76
N LYS A 311 -11.11 24.52 10.92
CA LYS A 311 -10.71 25.47 11.98
C LYS A 311 -10.81 24.83 13.37
N ARG A 312 -11.93 24.15 13.66
CA ARG A 312 -12.14 23.45 14.93
C ARG A 312 -11.13 22.32 15.17
N ALA A 313 -10.71 21.61 14.13
CA ALA A 313 -9.72 20.54 14.24
C ALA A 313 -8.28 21.06 14.41
N VAL A 314 -7.97 22.24 13.86
CA VAL A 314 -6.70 22.94 14.10
C VAL A 314 -6.66 23.51 15.52
N GLU A 315 -7.79 23.99 16.05
CA GLU A 315 -7.90 24.53 17.41
C GLU A 315 -7.84 23.44 18.50
N LEU A 316 -8.31 22.22 18.24
CA LEU A 316 -8.29 21.08 19.19
C LEU A 316 -6.92 20.37 19.31
N ASN A 317 -5.83 21.14 19.21
CA ASN A 317 -4.46 20.70 19.02
C ASN A 317 -3.86 19.88 20.19
N ASN A 318 -4.25 18.60 20.31
CA ASN A 318 -3.59 17.63 21.19
C ASN A 318 -3.35 16.26 20.51
N ASN A 319 -3.66 16.09 19.22
CA ASN A 319 -3.44 14.82 18.52
C ASN A 319 -2.96 15.03 17.08
N SER A 320 -1.65 14.84 16.86
CA SER A 320 -0.97 14.87 15.54
C SER A 320 -1.62 13.96 14.50
N SER A 321 -2.31 12.90 14.93
CA SER A 321 -3.04 11.96 14.08
C SER A 321 -4.27 12.56 13.40
N ALA A 322 -5.00 13.47 14.05
CA ALA A 322 -6.20 14.10 13.48
C ALA A 322 -5.85 15.08 12.35
N LEU A 323 -4.77 15.84 12.54
CA LEU A 323 -4.21 16.75 11.55
C LEU A 323 -3.62 15.98 10.37
N THR A 324 -2.95 14.85 10.64
CA THR A 324 -2.49 13.92 9.61
C THR A 324 -3.66 13.30 8.84
N ILE A 325 -4.77 12.93 9.49
CA ILE A 325 -5.97 12.40 8.83
C ILE A 325 -6.66 13.47 7.98
N LEU A 326 -6.72 14.73 8.43
CA LEU A 326 -7.27 15.85 7.66
C LEU A 326 -6.42 16.18 6.44
N LEU A 327 -5.10 16.26 6.61
CA LEU A 327 -4.14 16.41 5.50
C LEU A 327 -4.23 15.23 4.54
N GLN A 328 -4.29 13.99 5.05
CA GLN A 328 -4.50 12.80 4.23
C GLN A 328 -5.86 12.83 3.51
N ASN A 329 -6.91 13.37 4.13
CA ASN A 329 -8.24 13.50 3.51
C ASN A 329 -8.25 14.56 2.39
N LYS A 330 -7.46 15.64 2.50
CA LYS A 330 -7.23 16.59 1.39
C LYS A 330 -6.31 16.00 0.32
N LEU A 331 -5.35 15.18 0.70
CA LEU A 331 -4.48 14.40 -0.20
C LEU A 331 -5.18 13.17 -0.80
N LYS A 332 -6.41 12.83 -0.36
CA LYS A 332 -7.21 11.77 -1.00
C LYS A 332 -7.67 12.28 -2.35
N ARG A 333 -6.78 12.14 -3.33
CA ARG A 333 -7.11 11.84 -4.73
C ARG A 333 -8.32 10.91 -4.72
N SER A 334 -9.29 11.18 -5.59
CA SER A 334 -10.37 10.23 -5.91
C SER A 334 -9.74 8.83 -5.98
N LYS A 335 -10.02 7.98 -4.97
CA LYS A 335 -9.36 6.67 -4.85
C LYS A 335 -9.93 5.74 -5.91
N SER A 336 -9.49 5.90 -7.14
CA SER A 336 -9.25 4.75 -7.99
C SER A 336 -8.06 4.03 -7.34
N ARG A 337 -8.30 2.89 -6.69
CA ARG A 337 -7.18 1.98 -6.39
C ARG A 337 -6.62 1.60 -7.76
N GLY A 338 -5.36 1.92 -8.04
CA GLY A 338 -4.72 1.65 -9.33
C GLY A 338 -5.18 0.30 -9.91
N SER A 339 -5.97 0.37 -10.96
CA SER A 339 -6.44 -0.81 -11.71
C SER A 339 -5.45 -1.22 -12.80
N ILE A 340 -4.25 -0.61 -12.78
CA ILE A 340 -3.23 -0.76 -13.80
C ILE A 340 -1.88 -0.77 -13.09
N PHE A 341 -1.09 -1.82 -13.32
CA PHE A 341 0.31 -1.91 -12.92
C PHE A 341 1.17 -2.10 -14.15
N ILE A 342 2.38 -1.54 -14.13
CA ILE A 342 3.32 -1.67 -15.24
C ILE A 342 4.58 -2.34 -14.70
N LYS A 343 5.02 -3.41 -15.35
CA LYS A 343 6.29 -4.10 -15.07
C LYS A 343 6.98 -4.42 -16.38
N GLY A 344 8.09 -3.73 -16.67
CA GLY A 344 8.74 -3.79 -17.97
C GLY A 344 7.81 -3.33 -19.09
N LYS A 345 7.74 -4.09 -20.19
CA LYS A 345 6.91 -3.75 -21.37
C LYS A 345 5.43 -4.14 -21.24
N GLN A 346 5.00 -4.75 -20.13
CA GLN A 346 3.65 -5.28 -19.96
C GLN A 346 2.81 -4.45 -18.99
N VAL A 347 1.54 -4.28 -19.36
CA VAL A 347 0.50 -3.61 -18.58
C VAL A 347 -0.43 -4.65 -17.97
N TYR A 348 -0.59 -4.62 -16.65
CA TYR A 348 -1.39 -5.54 -15.87
C TYR A 348 -2.67 -4.85 -15.40
N GLU A 349 -3.82 -5.32 -15.88
CA GLU A 349 -5.13 -4.74 -15.54
C GLU A 349 -6.05 -5.69 -14.78
N ASP A 350 -5.91 -7.00 -15.01
CA ASP A 350 -6.70 -8.02 -14.33
C ASP A 350 -6.28 -8.10 -12.85
N PRO A 351 -7.22 -7.88 -11.90
CA PRO A 351 -6.96 -8.05 -10.47
C PRO A 351 -6.30 -9.38 -10.11
N LYS A 352 -6.60 -10.47 -10.82
CA LYS A 352 -5.99 -11.78 -10.56
C LYS A 352 -4.50 -11.79 -10.92
N LEU A 353 -4.16 -11.30 -12.12
CA LEU A 353 -2.76 -11.17 -12.55
C LEU A 353 -1.97 -10.19 -11.67
N ILE A 354 -2.57 -9.06 -11.28
CA ILE A 354 -1.97 -8.10 -10.36
C ILE A 354 -1.68 -8.76 -9.00
N THR A 355 -2.59 -9.61 -8.51
CA THR A 355 -2.40 -10.29 -7.22
C THR A 355 -1.23 -11.27 -7.30
N GLU A 356 -1.06 -11.99 -8.41
CA GLU A 356 0.08 -12.87 -8.63
C GLU A 356 1.40 -12.09 -8.81
N LEU A 357 1.36 -10.94 -9.51
CA LEU A 357 2.50 -10.03 -9.65
C LEU A 357 3.04 -9.56 -8.29
N PHE A 358 2.15 -9.18 -7.37
CA PHE A 358 2.54 -8.87 -5.99
C PHE A 358 3.08 -10.09 -5.25
N SER A 359 2.49 -11.28 -5.47
CA SER A 359 2.94 -12.53 -4.87
C SER A 359 4.38 -12.85 -5.28
N GLU A 360 4.71 -12.73 -6.56
CA GLU A 360 6.08 -12.86 -7.06
C GLU A 360 7.03 -11.87 -6.40
N HIS A 361 6.66 -10.58 -6.36
CA HIS A 361 7.52 -9.54 -5.82
C HIS A 361 7.84 -9.75 -4.34
N PHE A 362 6.84 -10.09 -3.52
CA PHE A 362 7.04 -10.29 -2.09
C PHE A 362 7.68 -11.64 -1.74
N CYS A 363 7.48 -12.68 -2.56
CA CYS A 363 7.98 -14.03 -2.26
C CYS A 363 9.38 -14.33 -2.79
N PHE A 364 9.91 -13.58 -3.77
CA PHE A 364 11.24 -13.85 -4.37
C PHE A 364 12.42 -13.68 -3.39
N SER A 365 12.18 -13.20 -2.17
CA SER A 365 13.24 -12.83 -1.21
C SER A 365 13.68 -13.95 -0.27
N LEU A 366 13.09 -15.14 -0.38
CA LEU A 366 13.37 -16.26 0.52
C LEU A 366 14.64 -16.98 0.11
N THR A 367 15.61 -17.08 1.01
CA THR A 367 16.92 -17.69 0.73
C THR A 367 16.86 -19.21 0.94
N ASN A 368 17.44 -19.96 -0.01
CA ASN A 368 17.81 -21.36 0.24
C ASN A 368 19.07 -21.39 1.09
N GLU A 369 18.98 -22.02 2.25
CA GLU A 369 20.09 -22.11 3.20
C GLU A 369 21.21 -23.02 2.65
N LYS A 370 22.47 -22.68 2.93
CA LYS A 370 23.57 -23.64 2.82
C LYS A 370 23.41 -24.72 3.91
N PRO A 371 23.78 -25.98 3.66
CA PRO A 371 23.72 -27.02 4.69
C PRO A 371 24.50 -26.60 5.93
N PHE A 372 23.84 -26.65 7.08
CA PHE A 372 24.40 -26.35 8.40
C PHE A 372 24.73 -27.69 9.08
N ASN A 373 25.89 -27.77 9.74
CA ASN A 373 26.28 -28.94 10.52
C ASN A 373 25.65 -28.83 11.91
N ASP A 374 24.73 -29.73 12.24
CA ASP A 374 24.03 -29.77 13.54
C ASP A 374 24.94 -30.15 14.73
N SER A 375 26.25 -30.26 14.50
CA SER A 375 27.26 -30.80 15.44
C SER A 375 27.97 -29.75 16.31
N GLU A 376 27.68 -28.45 16.17
CA GLU A 376 28.21 -27.46 17.11
C GLU A 376 27.55 -27.61 18.50
N PRO A 377 28.33 -27.71 19.59
CA PRO A 377 27.77 -27.85 20.93
C PRO A 377 26.97 -26.61 21.30
N ILE A 378 25.67 -26.80 21.56
CA ILE A 378 24.77 -25.75 22.01
C ILE A 378 25.18 -25.36 23.44
N PRO A 379 25.48 -24.08 23.72
CA PRO A 379 25.75 -23.62 25.08
C PRO A 379 24.59 -24.00 25.98
N VAL A 380 24.86 -24.80 27.03
CA VAL A 380 23.83 -25.24 27.97
C VAL A 380 23.52 -24.08 28.91
N THR A 381 22.33 -23.51 28.78
CA THR A 381 21.79 -22.57 29.76
C THR A 381 21.22 -23.35 30.94
N PRO A 382 21.54 -22.99 32.20
CA PRO A 382 21.04 -23.71 33.38
C PRO A 382 19.55 -23.43 33.68
N CYS A 383 18.96 -22.42 33.05
CA CYS A 383 17.57 -22.01 33.28
C CYS A 383 16.70 -22.45 32.11
N GLU A 384 15.65 -23.23 32.40
CA GLU A 384 14.80 -23.85 31.37
C GLU A 384 13.34 -23.36 31.42
N ILE A 385 12.71 -23.29 30.25
CA ILE A 385 11.27 -23.14 30.09
C ILE A 385 10.75 -24.22 29.13
N THR A 386 9.90 -25.10 29.66
CA THR A 386 9.29 -26.22 28.92
C THR A 386 7.84 -25.96 28.56
N ASN A 387 7.13 -25.17 29.37
CA ASN A 387 5.68 -25.00 29.26
C ASN A 387 5.26 -23.54 29.52
N VAL A 388 4.04 -23.20 29.09
CA VAL A 388 3.40 -21.90 29.30
C VAL A 388 2.03 -22.13 29.92
N GLU A 389 1.77 -21.51 31.06
CA GLU A 389 0.47 -21.59 31.71
C GLU A 389 -0.56 -20.71 31.01
N PHE A 390 -1.62 -21.35 30.52
CA PHE A 390 -2.80 -20.66 30.01
C PHE A 390 -3.85 -20.55 31.11
N SER A 391 -4.41 -19.35 31.26
CA SER A 391 -5.51 -19.08 32.17
C SER A 391 -6.52 -18.14 31.50
N VAL A 392 -7.76 -18.16 31.97
CA VAL A 392 -8.81 -17.24 31.49
C VAL A 392 -8.36 -15.78 31.64
N GLN A 393 -7.67 -15.44 32.73
CA GLN A 393 -7.18 -14.08 32.99
C GLN A 393 -6.11 -13.66 31.97
N ASN A 394 -5.12 -14.51 31.69
CA ASN A 394 -4.05 -14.20 30.74
C ASN A 394 -4.59 -14.09 29.31
N ILE A 395 -5.53 -14.95 28.93
CA ILE A 395 -6.20 -14.92 27.63
C ILE A 395 -7.06 -13.66 27.49
N SER A 396 -7.86 -13.34 28.49
CA SER A 396 -8.69 -12.11 28.52
C SER A 396 -7.82 -10.85 28.38
N LYS A 397 -6.68 -10.79 29.09
CA LYS A 397 -5.69 -9.71 28.95
C LYS A 397 -5.07 -9.65 27.54
N ALA A 398 -4.79 -10.79 26.93
CA ALA A 398 -4.28 -10.85 25.56
C ALA A 398 -5.33 -10.37 24.52
N ILE A 399 -6.61 -10.69 24.73
CA ILE A 399 -7.75 -10.24 23.92
C ILE A 399 -7.99 -8.74 24.08
N SER A 400 -7.97 -8.21 25.30
CA SER A 400 -8.25 -6.80 25.57
C SER A 400 -7.27 -5.86 24.85
N THR A 401 -6.00 -6.28 24.76
CA THR A 401 -4.92 -5.56 24.05
C THR A 401 -4.96 -5.72 22.53
N LEU A 402 -5.91 -6.47 21.94
CA LEU A 402 -6.11 -6.48 20.49
C LEU A 402 -6.68 -5.14 20.02
N LYS A 403 -6.36 -4.72 18.79
CA LYS A 403 -7.04 -3.59 18.17
C LYS A 403 -8.50 -3.97 17.90
N HIS A 404 -9.46 -3.13 18.30
CA HIS A 404 -10.88 -3.34 17.97
C HIS A 404 -11.07 -3.18 16.45
N SER A 405 -11.50 -4.25 15.78
CA SER A 405 -11.69 -4.29 14.33
C SER A 405 -12.89 -5.15 13.97
N TYR A 406 -13.65 -4.68 12.99
CA TYR A 406 -14.73 -5.42 12.33
C TYR A 406 -14.29 -6.01 10.98
N THR A 407 -13.00 -5.87 10.65
CA THR A 407 -12.41 -6.51 9.48
C THR A 407 -12.01 -7.93 9.84
N ASP A 408 -12.48 -8.88 9.05
CA ASP A 408 -12.19 -10.30 9.21
C ASP A 408 -10.69 -10.57 8.98
N GLY A 409 -10.10 -11.44 9.81
CA GLY A 409 -8.79 -12.01 9.56
C GLY A 409 -8.82 -13.04 8.41
N PRO A 410 -7.67 -13.68 8.11
CA PRO A 410 -7.60 -14.78 7.14
C PRO A 410 -8.55 -15.93 7.47
N ASP A 411 -8.81 -16.10 8.76
CA ASP A 411 -9.68 -17.12 9.34
C ASP A 411 -11.17 -16.77 9.32
N GLY A 412 -11.53 -15.56 8.86
CA GLY A 412 -12.92 -15.10 8.79
C GLY A 412 -13.48 -14.61 10.13
N ILE A 413 -12.65 -14.44 11.16
CA ILE A 413 -13.08 -13.95 12.48
C ILE A 413 -12.51 -12.54 12.72
N PRO A 414 -13.35 -11.54 13.03
CA PRO A 414 -12.87 -10.22 13.40
C PRO A 414 -12.48 -10.16 14.89
N SER A 415 -11.52 -9.30 15.25
CA SER A 415 -11.07 -9.16 16.64
C SER A 415 -12.13 -8.63 17.60
N SER A 416 -13.12 -7.89 17.07
CA SER A 416 -14.30 -7.47 17.83
C SER A 416 -15.11 -8.67 18.35
N MET A 417 -15.17 -9.78 17.62
CA MET A 417 -15.91 -10.98 18.04
C MET A 417 -15.27 -11.63 19.27
N LEU A 418 -13.94 -11.76 19.27
CA LEU A 418 -13.21 -12.30 20.43
C LEU A 418 -13.37 -11.40 21.66
N LYS A 419 -13.33 -10.07 21.48
CA LYS A 419 -13.52 -9.11 22.57
C LYS A 419 -14.93 -9.15 23.16
N ARG A 420 -15.94 -9.31 22.30
CA ARG A 420 -17.34 -9.29 22.72
C ARG A 420 -17.79 -10.61 23.33
N GLY A 421 -17.18 -11.74 22.95
CA GLY A 421 -17.57 -13.04 23.50
C GLY A 421 -17.16 -13.29 24.96
N GLY A 422 -16.37 -12.40 25.56
CA GLY A 422 -16.11 -12.40 27.01
C GLY A 422 -15.49 -13.71 27.51
N ASP A 423 -15.92 -14.14 28.69
CA ASP A 423 -15.37 -15.32 29.39
C ASP A 423 -15.69 -16.63 28.67
N ASP A 424 -16.87 -16.73 28.05
CA ASP A 424 -17.29 -17.91 27.26
C ASP A 424 -16.25 -18.20 26.15
N MET A 425 -15.80 -17.16 25.43
CA MET A 425 -14.74 -17.31 24.43
C MET A 425 -13.38 -17.64 25.07
N CYS A 426 -13.07 -17.08 26.23
CA CYS A 426 -11.79 -17.33 26.90
C CYS A 426 -11.67 -18.81 27.33
N VAL A 427 -12.76 -19.44 27.79
CA VAL A 427 -12.77 -20.87 28.17
C VAL A 427 -12.53 -21.77 26.96
N LEU A 428 -13.17 -21.48 25.83
CA LEU A 428 -12.95 -22.23 24.59
C LEU A 428 -11.49 -22.12 24.11
N LEU A 429 -10.94 -20.89 24.12
CA LEU A 429 -9.56 -20.65 23.75
C LEU A 429 -8.56 -21.28 24.72
N LEU A 430 -8.88 -21.33 26.02
CA LEU A 430 -8.06 -21.98 27.03
C LEU A 430 -7.84 -23.46 26.71
N LYS A 431 -8.92 -24.21 26.45
CA LYS A 431 -8.82 -25.62 26.05
C LYS A 431 -8.01 -25.79 24.77
N LEU A 432 -8.27 -24.96 23.76
CA LEU A 432 -7.58 -25.02 22.48
C LEU A 432 -6.08 -24.77 22.61
N PHE A 433 -5.68 -23.74 23.35
CA PHE A 433 -4.26 -23.37 23.54
C PHE A 433 -3.52 -24.39 24.40
N ALA A 434 -4.17 -24.90 25.46
CA ALA A 434 -3.58 -25.93 26.31
C ALA A 434 -3.28 -27.20 25.50
N ILE A 435 -4.24 -27.70 24.70
CA ILE A 435 -4.03 -28.88 23.86
C ILE A 435 -2.99 -28.63 22.77
N SER A 436 -3.03 -27.47 22.11
CA SER A 436 -2.02 -27.09 21.11
C SER A 436 -0.59 -27.14 21.68
N LEU A 437 -0.38 -26.60 22.88
CA LEU A 437 0.94 -26.60 23.49
C LEU A 437 1.34 -28.00 24.00
N SER A 438 0.44 -28.72 24.68
CA SER A 438 0.74 -30.06 25.22
C SER A 438 1.01 -31.08 24.11
N SER A 439 0.33 -30.95 22.96
CA SER A 439 0.57 -31.78 21.78
C SER A 439 1.72 -31.27 20.90
N ALA A 440 2.40 -30.19 21.32
CA ALA A 440 3.43 -29.49 20.55
C ALA A 440 3.05 -29.17 19.10
N CYS A 441 1.77 -28.93 18.83
CA CYS A 441 1.25 -28.70 17.49
C CYS A 441 0.69 -27.29 17.38
N TYR A 442 1.18 -26.50 16.44
CA TYR A 442 0.59 -25.23 16.08
C TYR A 442 -0.45 -25.45 14.97
N PRO A 443 -1.72 -25.08 15.16
CA PRO A 443 -2.80 -25.38 14.23
C PRO A 443 -2.51 -25.00 12.78
N THR A 444 -2.83 -25.92 11.86
CA THR A 444 -2.64 -25.75 10.41
C THR A 444 -3.42 -24.55 9.88
N ALA A 445 -4.63 -24.31 10.41
CA ALA A 445 -5.45 -23.15 10.06
C ALA A 445 -4.78 -21.79 10.34
N TRP A 446 -3.77 -21.75 11.21
CA TRP A 446 -3.03 -20.53 11.56
C TRP A 446 -1.70 -20.39 10.80
N LYS A 447 -1.30 -21.40 10.02
CA LYS A 447 -0.07 -21.42 9.22
C LYS A 447 -0.20 -20.64 7.90
N THR A 448 -1.38 -20.13 7.57
CA THR A 448 -1.61 -19.26 6.39
C THR A 448 -1.62 -17.78 6.76
N THR A 449 -0.87 -16.97 6.02
CA THR A 449 -0.77 -15.52 6.19
C THR A 449 -1.30 -14.80 4.95
N HIS A 450 -2.17 -13.81 5.12
CA HIS A 450 -2.61 -12.95 4.01
C HIS A 450 -1.79 -11.67 3.97
N ILE A 451 -1.22 -11.35 2.81
CA ILE A 451 -0.45 -10.14 2.58
C ILE A 451 -1.35 -9.12 1.90
N ILE A 452 -1.51 -7.94 2.50
CA ILE A 452 -2.16 -6.79 1.86
C ILE A 452 -1.08 -5.83 1.36
N PRO A 453 -0.96 -5.59 0.05
CA PRO A 453 -0.06 -4.57 -0.48
C PRO A 453 -0.47 -3.19 0.02
N LYS A 454 0.47 -2.45 0.62
CA LYS A 454 0.24 -1.07 1.06
C LYS A 454 1.32 -0.17 0.48
N ILE A 455 0.91 0.90 -0.21
CA ILE A 455 1.86 1.86 -0.77
C ILE A 455 2.76 2.47 0.33
N LYS A 456 4.05 2.50 0.05
CA LYS A 456 5.11 3.11 0.87
C LYS A 456 5.35 4.54 0.40
N THR A 457 5.80 4.71 -0.85
CA THR A 457 6.21 5.98 -1.48
C THR A 457 6.20 5.83 -3.01
N GLY A 458 6.05 6.91 -3.77
CA GLY A 458 6.16 6.89 -5.24
C GLY A 458 4.85 6.60 -6.00
N PRO A 459 4.91 6.40 -7.34
CA PRO A 459 3.75 6.12 -8.19
C PRO A 459 3.00 4.83 -7.84
N GLU A 460 1.66 4.86 -7.88
CA GLU A 460 0.79 3.71 -7.53
C GLU A 460 0.87 2.54 -8.53
N ALA A 461 1.30 2.78 -9.77
CA ALA A 461 1.36 1.77 -10.83
C ALA A 461 2.60 0.87 -10.75
N ASN A 462 3.59 1.21 -9.91
CA ASN A 462 4.79 0.41 -9.71
C ASN A 462 4.64 -0.46 -8.44
N VAL A 463 4.82 -1.77 -8.60
CA VAL A 463 4.73 -2.76 -7.52
C VAL A 463 5.81 -2.57 -6.45
N GLU A 464 7.00 -2.08 -6.81
CA GLU A 464 8.13 -1.87 -5.89
C GLU A 464 7.85 -0.80 -4.84
N ASN A 465 6.89 0.09 -5.14
CA ASN A 465 6.43 1.13 -4.23
C ASN A 465 5.51 0.62 -3.12
N TYR A 466 5.20 -0.67 -3.08
CA TYR A 466 4.35 -1.29 -2.08
C TYR A 466 5.16 -2.09 -1.08
N ARG A 467 4.75 -2.02 0.19
CA ARG A 467 5.22 -2.93 1.24
C ARG A 467 4.17 -4.01 1.53
N PRO A 468 4.61 -5.23 1.89
CA PRO A 468 3.69 -6.26 2.36
C PRO A 468 3.19 -5.92 3.77
N ILE A 469 1.87 -6.01 3.99
CA ILE A 469 1.28 -5.99 5.33
C ILE A 469 0.69 -7.36 5.61
N ASN A 470 1.36 -8.10 6.47
CA ASN A 470 0.96 -9.45 6.83
C ASN A 470 -0.17 -9.44 7.85
N ILE A 471 -1.22 -10.20 7.56
CA ILE A 471 -2.37 -10.43 8.41
C ILE A 471 -2.41 -11.91 8.76
N THR A 472 -2.34 -12.20 10.05
CA THR A 472 -2.43 -13.55 10.62
C THR A 472 -3.78 -13.74 11.33
N SER A 473 -4.10 -14.99 11.65
CA SER A 473 -5.27 -15.36 12.46
C SER A 473 -5.33 -14.54 13.75
N VAL A 474 -6.51 -13.98 14.05
CA VAL A 474 -6.67 -13.19 15.28
C VAL A 474 -6.57 -14.11 16.50
N VAL A 475 -7.08 -15.33 16.39
CA VAL A 475 -7.02 -16.34 17.46
C VAL A 475 -5.57 -16.73 17.74
N SER A 476 -4.77 -16.98 16.70
CA SER A 476 -3.33 -17.24 16.83
C SER A 476 -2.62 -16.12 17.59
N ARG A 477 -2.90 -14.87 17.23
CA ARG A 477 -2.27 -13.71 17.87
C ARG A 477 -2.55 -13.63 19.37
N VAL A 478 -3.68 -14.18 19.84
CA VAL A 478 -3.97 -14.26 21.29
C VAL A 478 -3.03 -15.28 21.94
N MET A 479 -2.91 -16.49 21.39
CA MET A 479 -1.99 -17.51 21.90
C MET A 479 -0.55 -17.02 21.90
N GLU A 480 -0.10 -16.46 20.77
CA GLU A 480 1.24 -15.91 20.60
C GLU A 480 1.55 -14.80 21.63
N LYS A 481 0.57 -13.98 22.02
CA LYS A 481 0.76 -12.95 23.07
C LYS A 481 1.02 -13.58 24.43
N VAL A 482 0.30 -14.64 24.78
CA VAL A 482 0.48 -15.34 26.06
C VAL A 482 1.84 -16.02 26.09
N VAL A 483 2.19 -16.75 25.02
CA VAL A 483 3.51 -17.38 24.88
C VAL A 483 4.63 -16.35 24.91
N LYS A 484 4.49 -15.24 24.17
CA LYS A 484 5.46 -14.13 24.18
C LYS A 484 5.68 -13.59 25.59
N ALA A 485 4.63 -13.40 26.37
CA ALA A 485 4.74 -12.86 27.73
C ALA A 485 5.58 -13.80 28.63
N ALA A 486 5.33 -15.11 28.57
CA ALA A 486 6.09 -16.10 29.33
C ALA A 486 7.56 -16.17 28.88
N VAL A 487 7.83 -16.21 27.58
CA VAL A 487 9.20 -16.30 27.05
C VAL A 487 9.98 -15.00 27.35
N VAL A 488 9.37 -13.83 27.20
CA VAL A 488 10.04 -12.57 27.57
C VAL A 488 10.36 -12.53 29.06
N GLN A 489 9.45 -13.00 29.92
CA GLN A 489 9.71 -13.08 31.36
C GLN A 489 10.90 -14.00 31.67
N HIS A 490 10.97 -15.18 31.02
CA HIS A 490 12.11 -16.10 31.14
C HIS A 490 13.43 -15.45 30.72
N LEU A 491 13.44 -14.78 29.56
CA LEU A 491 14.64 -14.15 29.02
C LEU A 491 15.15 -13.00 29.90
N LEU A 492 14.25 -12.20 30.47
CA LEU A 492 14.63 -11.08 31.33
C LEU A 492 15.06 -11.54 32.73
N THR A 493 14.34 -12.51 33.33
CA THR A 493 14.64 -13.00 34.69
C THR A 493 16.01 -13.68 34.74
N ASN A 494 16.40 -14.34 33.65
CA ASN A 494 17.66 -15.08 33.55
C ASN A 494 18.77 -14.31 32.81
N ASN A 495 18.59 -13.00 32.56
CA ASN A 495 19.56 -12.13 31.87
C ASN A 495 20.07 -12.67 30.52
N LEU A 496 19.17 -13.29 29.75
CA LEU A 496 19.55 -13.97 28.50
C LEU A 496 19.54 -13.03 27.28
N ILE A 497 18.90 -11.87 27.36
CA ILE A 497 18.94 -10.84 26.31
C ILE A 497 19.97 -9.77 26.65
N SER A 498 20.77 -9.38 25.67
CA SER A 498 21.77 -8.33 25.80
C SER A 498 21.15 -7.00 26.24
N THR A 499 21.81 -6.33 27.19
CA THR A 499 21.45 -4.98 27.65
C THR A 499 21.69 -3.90 26.59
N SER A 500 22.38 -4.21 25.49
CA SER A 500 22.54 -3.31 24.33
C SER A 500 21.33 -3.28 23.40
N GLN A 501 20.36 -4.21 23.55
CA GLN A 501 19.17 -4.28 22.71
C GLN A 501 18.06 -3.38 23.27
N HIS A 502 17.58 -2.42 22.48
CA HIS A 502 16.49 -1.52 22.86
C HIS A 502 15.20 -1.73 22.04
N GLY A 503 15.27 -2.45 20.92
CA GLY A 503 14.13 -2.73 20.06
C GLY A 503 13.17 -3.74 20.68
N PHE A 504 11.87 -3.49 20.55
CA PHE A 504 10.77 -4.41 20.91
C PHE A 504 10.73 -4.97 22.35
N LEU A 505 11.54 -4.42 23.27
CA LEU A 505 11.55 -4.76 24.69
C LEU A 505 10.72 -3.77 25.50
N ARG A 506 10.14 -4.24 26.61
CA ARG A 506 9.36 -3.37 27.50
C ARG A 506 10.29 -2.35 28.17
N SER A 507 9.78 -1.12 28.34
CA SER A 507 10.50 -0.01 28.98
C SER A 507 11.77 0.43 28.25
N ARG A 508 11.94 0.04 26.98
CA ARG A 508 13.00 0.50 26.09
C ARG A 508 12.37 1.12 24.83
N SER A 509 12.97 2.18 24.33
CA SER A 509 12.55 2.92 23.14
C SER A 509 13.75 3.39 22.32
N CYS A 510 13.47 3.94 21.14
CA CYS A 510 14.48 4.60 20.31
C CYS A 510 15.19 5.71 21.12
N ASP A 511 14.44 6.46 21.92
CA ASP A 511 14.98 7.54 22.77
C ASP A 511 15.93 6.99 23.84
N THR A 512 15.56 5.90 24.51
CA THR A 512 16.46 5.29 25.52
C THR A 512 17.78 4.81 24.89
N CYS A 513 17.72 4.27 23.67
CA CYS A 513 18.90 3.85 22.93
C CYS A 513 19.76 5.05 22.55
N LEU A 514 19.13 6.13 22.06
CA LEU A 514 19.80 7.36 21.68
C LEU A 514 20.47 8.04 22.88
N VAL A 515 19.82 8.09 24.04
CA VAL A 515 20.37 8.68 25.26
C VAL A 515 21.59 7.90 25.75
N ASP A 516 21.51 6.56 25.85
CA ASP A 516 22.65 5.74 26.27
C ASP A 516 23.83 5.88 25.30
N TYR A 517 23.54 5.84 23.99
CA TYR A 517 24.52 6.07 22.93
C TYR A 517 25.19 7.46 23.01
N LEU A 518 24.42 8.54 23.15
CA LEU A 518 24.97 9.90 23.21
C LEU A 518 25.78 10.12 24.49
N ASN A 519 25.30 9.60 25.63
CA ASN A 519 26.02 9.69 26.89
C ASN A 519 27.40 9.03 26.80
N ASP A 520 27.47 7.84 26.21
CA ASP A 520 28.73 7.12 26.01
C ASP A 520 29.72 7.86 25.09
N ILE A 521 29.23 8.48 24.01
CA ILE A 521 30.05 9.30 23.12
C ILE A 521 30.59 10.52 23.85
N THR A 522 29.74 11.24 24.58
CA THR A 522 30.13 12.45 25.30
C THR A 522 31.21 12.14 26.33
N LEU A 523 31.02 11.10 27.16
CA LEU A 523 32.01 10.69 28.16
C LEU A 523 33.38 10.34 27.56
N LYS A 524 33.39 9.64 26.42
CA LYS A 524 34.63 9.29 25.71
C LYS A 524 35.33 10.54 25.16
N ARG A 525 34.58 11.47 24.58
CA ARG A 525 35.12 12.75 24.07
C ARG A 525 35.65 13.64 25.19
N ASP A 526 34.95 13.71 26.31
CA ASP A 526 35.38 14.48 27.50
C ASP A 526 36.67 13.90 28.09
N SER A 527 36.89 12.58 27.93
CA SER A 527 38.13 11.89 28.30
C SER A 527 39.28 12.08 27.30
N GLY A 528 39.10 12.94 26.28
CA GLY A 528 40.10 13.22 25.24
C GLY A 528 40.27 12.10 24.21
N LEU A 529 39.35 11.13 24.14
CA LEU A 529 39.40 10.06 23.15
C LEU A 529 38.76 10.49 21.83
N LEU A 530 39.33 10.00 20.72
CA LEU A 530 38.67 10.01 19.42
C LEU A 530 37.61 8.91 19.39
N VAL A 531 36.45 9.23 18.80
CA VAL A 531 35.30 8.32 18.73
C VAL A 531 34.90 8.11 17.27
N SER A 532 34.87 6.85 16.86
CA SER A 532 34.37 6.42 15.55
C SER A 532 33.10 5.60 15.74
N VAL A 533 32.10 5.82 14.89
CA VAL A 533 30.82 5.10 14.94
C VAL A 533 30.57 4.39 13.61
N LEU A 534 30.36 3.09 13.69
CA LEU A 534 30.02 2.24 12.55
C LEU A 534 28.52 1.99 12.53
N PHE A 535 27.86 2.33 11.43
CA PHE A 535 26.44 2.05 11.20
C PHE A 535 26.32 0.86 10.24
N LEU A 536 25.61 -0.19 10.68
CA LEU A 536 25.42 -1.42 9.91
C LEU A 536 23.94 -1.59 9.57
N ASP A 537 23.64 -1.76 8.28
CA ASP A 537 22.28 -1.98 7.77
C ASP A 537 22.14 -3.40 7.18
N PHE A 538 21.17 -4.16 7.69
CA PHE A 538 20.92 -5.54 7.26
C PHE A 538 19.83 -5.60 6.19
N LYS A 539 20.22 -5.94 4.96
CA LYS A 539 19.26 -6.10 3.86
C LYS A 539 18.25 -7.21 4.12
N LYS A 540 17.00 -6.82 4.40
CA LYS A 540 15.84 -7.70 4.65
C LYS A 540 16.06 -8.64 5.84
N ALA A 541 16.55 -8.11 6.96
CA ALA A 541 16.95 -8.88 8.14
C ALA A 541 15.87 -9.87 8.61
N PHE A 542 14.63 -9.40 8.74
CA PHE A 542 13.50 -10.22 9.18
C PHE A 542 13.16 -11.36 8.22
N ASP A 543 13.31 -11.16 6.92
CA ASP A 543 12.89 -12.13 5.88
C ASP A 543 13.93 -13.24 5.65
N LYS A 544 15.15 -13.06 6.16
CA LYS A 544 16.29 -13.96 5.89
C LYS A 544 16.69 -14.85 7.06
N VAL A 545 16.02 -14.75 8.21
CA VAL A 545 16.34 -15.58 9.38
C VAL A 545 16.08 -17.06 9.07
N PRO A 546 17.10 -17.94 9.09
CA PRO A 546 16.87 -19.34 8.77
C PRO A 546 16.19 -20.08 9.92
N HIS A 547 15.16 -20.86 9.62
CA HIS A 547 14.34 -21.52 10.64
C HIS A 547 15.11 -22.56 11.45
N LYS A 548 15.99 -23.34 10.81
CA LYS A 548 16.79 -24.37 11.50
C LYS A 548 17.72 -23.74 12.55
N ARG A 549 18.50 -22.72 12.15
CA ARG A 549 19.37 -21.98 13.07
C ARG A 549 18.59 -21.28 14.17
N LEU A 550 17.44 -20.69 13.83
CA LEU A 550 16.56 -20.09 14.83
C LEU A 550 16.13 -21.11 15.89
N LEU A 551 15.77 -22.33 15.50
CA LEU A 551 15.42 -23.39 16.46
C LEU A 551 16.61 -23.78 17.36
N VAL A 552 17.81 -23.93 16.80
CA VAL A 552 19.03 -24.17 17.59
C VAL A 552 19.24 -23.04 18.61
N LYS A 553 19.05 -21.78 18.20
CA LYS A 553 19.10 -20.62 19.10
C LYS A 553 18.05 -20.70 20.19
N LEU A 554 16.79 -21.07 19.90
CA LEU A 554 15.76 -21.20 20.94
C LEU A 554 16.18 -22.21 22.02
N LYS A 555 16.79 -23.33 21.62
CA LYS A 555 17.32 -24.32 22.56
C LYS A 555 18.47 -23.76 23.41
N SER A 556 19.33 -22.91 22.85
CA SER A 556 20.41 -22.23 23.61
C SER A 556 19.90 -21.20 24.62
N PHE A 557 18.62 -20.82 24.56
CA PHE A 557 17.95 -19.96 25.54
C PHE A 557 17.20 -20.77 26.62
N GLY A 558 17.40 -22.08 26.68
CA GLY A 558 16.73 -22.97 27.62
C GLY A 558 15.27 -23.27 27.25
N ILE A 559 14.85 -23.07 25.99
CA ILE A 559 13.51 -23.47 25.55
C ILE A 559 13.54 -24.96 25.18
N HIS A 560 12.84 -25.76 25.98
CA HIS A 560 12.77 -27.22 25.83
C HIS A 560 11.36 -27.70 25.49
N ASN A 561 11.21 -29.01 25.27
CA ASN A 561 9.92 -29.61 24.95
C ASN A 561 8.94 -29.53 26.15
N PRO A 562 7.63 -29.38 25.90
CA PRO A 562 6.97 -29.35 24.59
C PRO A 562 7.03 -28.01 23.84
N LEU A 563 7.36 -26.90 24.51
CA LEU A 563 7.36 -25.55 23.90
C LEU A 563 8.32 -25.43 22.70
N TYR A 564 9.49 -26.06 22.75
CA TYR A 564 10.43 -26.12 21.62
C TYR A 564 9.79 -26.71 20.36
N SER A 565 9.19 -27.90 20.48
CA SER A 565 8.50 -28.56 19.36
C SER A 565 7.29 -27.75 18.87
N TRP A 566 6.62 -27.02 19.76
CA TRP A 566 5.56 -26.08 19.37
C TRP A 566 6.11 -24.93 18.51
N PHE A 567 7.26 -24.33 18.86
CA PHE A 567 7.93 -23.33 18.01
C PHE A 567 8.38 -23.92 16.67
N ALA A 568 8.85 -25.16 16.65
CA ALA A 568 9.16 -25.86 15.40
C ALA A 568 7.91 -26.00 14.52
N SER A 569 6.78 -26.44 15.10
CA SER A 569 5.49 -26.51 14.40
C SER A 569 4.98 -25.13 13.93
N PHE A 570 5.23 -24.07 14.70
CA PHE A 570 4.88 -22.69 14.36
C PHE A 570 5.60 -22.18 13.12
N LEU A 571 6.87 -22.55 12.92
CA LEU A 571 7.72 -22.11 11.81
C LEU A 571 7.56 -22.95 10.53
N THR A 572 7.24 -24.25 10.65
CA THR A 572 7.19 -25.18 9.52
C THR A 572 5.87 -25.16 8.75
N GLU A 573 5.93 -25.50 7.46
CA GLU A 573 4.78 -25.67 6.54
C GLU A 573 3.89 -24.43 6.39
N ARG A 574 4.46 -23.25 6.62
CA ARG A 574 3.71 -22.00 6.48
C ARG A 574 3.56 -21.59 5.04
N LYS A 575 2.43 -20.95 4.76
CA LYS A 575 2.08 -20.44 3.44
C LYS A 575 1.69 -18.96 3.53
N GLN A 576 2.00 -18.20 2.49
CA GLN A 576 1.55 -16.83 2.31
C GLN A 576 0.79 -16.68 1.00
N MET A 577 -0.20 -15.79 1.01
CA MET A 577 -1.02 -15.44 -0.14
C MET A 577 -1.20 -13.92 -0.16
N VAL A 578 -1.08 -13.30 -1.32
CA VAL A 578 -1.41 -11.88 -1.47
C VAL A 578 -2.91 -11.72 -1.68
N LYS A 579 -3.51 -10.73 -1.02
CA LYS A 579 -4.86 -10.27 -1.27
C LYS A 579 -4.84 -8.87 -1.87
N TYR A 580 -5.26 -8.74 -3.12
CA TYR A 580 -5.46 -7.45 -3.78
C TYR A 580 -6.92 -7.34 -4.24
N ASN A 581 -7.61 -6.30 -3.77
CA ASN A 581 -9.07 -6.18 -3.87
C ASN A 581 -9.79 -7.44 -3.35
N ASP A 582 -10.60 -8.11 -4.17
CA ASP A 582 -11.34 -9.32 -3.84
C ASP A 582 -10.69 -10.59 -4.40
N CYS A 583 -9.46 -10.49 -4.93
CA CYS A 583 -8.68 -11.61 -5.47
C CYS A 583 -7.60 -12.06 -4.49
N LEU A 584 -7.27 -13.35 -4.55
CA LEU A 584 -6.19 -14.00 -3.81
C LEU A 584 -5.20 -14.62 -4.80
N SER A 585 -3.90 -14.55 -4.49
CA SER A 585 -2.85 -15.22 -5.27
C SER A 585 -2.85 -16.72 -5.04
N SER A 586 -2.04 -17.44 -5.83
CA SER A 586 -1.61 -18.78 -5.44
C SER A 586 -0.89 -18.79 -4.08
N PRO A 587 -1.03 -19.84 -3.26
CA PRO A 587 -0.30 -19.98 -2.01
C PRO A 587 1.17 -20.31 -2.26
N ARG A 588 2.07 -19.57 -1.60
CA ARG A 588 3.53 -19.77 -1.69
C ARG A 588 4.11 -20.16 -0.33
N PRO A 589 5.06 -21.10 -0.26
CA PRO A 589 5.67 -21.51 1.00
C PRO A 589 6.57 -20.41 1.58
N ILE A 590 6.65 -20.34 2.91
CA ILE A 590 7.62 -19.50 3.63
C ILE A 590 8.77 -20.41 4.09
N THR A 591 9.95 -20.28 3.47
CA THR A 591 11.12 -21.14 3.73
C THR A 591 12.17 -20.51 4.63
N SER A 592 12.10 -19.19 4.85
CA SER A 592 12.98 -18.44 5.73
C SER A 592 12.28 -17.18 6.24
N GLY A 593 12.91 -16.53 7.22
CA GLY A 593 12.43 -15.32 7.86
C GLY A 593 11.57 -15.58 9.09
N VAL A 594 11.57 -14.61 10.00
CA VAL A 594 10.55 -14.54 11.04
C VAL A 594 9.24 -14.06 10.44
N ILE A 595 8.12 -14.53 10.96
CA ILE A 595 6.81 -14.22 10.38
C ILE A 595 6.48 -12.75 10.69
N GLN A 596 6.72 -11.85 9.73
CA GLN A 596 6.31 -10.46 9.85
C GLN A 596 4.79 -10.40 10.07
N GLY A 597 4.33 -9.53 10.97
CA GLY A 597 2.91 -9.41 11.36
C GLY A 597 2.44 -10.41 12.42
N SER A 598 3.22 -11.46 12.72
CA SER A 598 3.02 -12.28 13.92
C SER A 598 3.45 -11.51 15.18
N VAL A 599 2.94 -11.92 16.33
CA VAL A 599 3.31 -11.35 17.63
C VAL A 599 4.67 -11.87 18.08
N LEU A 600 4.99 -13.13 17.76
CA LEU A 600 6.26 -13.77 18.09
C LEU A 600 7.41 -13.35 17.16
N GLY A 601 7.13 -12.93 15.93
CA GLY A 601 8.15 -12.61 14.91
C GLY A 601 9.27 -11.68 15.41
N PRO A 602 8.94 -10.50 15.99
CA PRO A 602 9.95 -9.62 16.56
C PRO A 602 10.76 -10.25 17.69
N LEU A 603 10.13 -11.03 18.58
CA LEU A 603 10.84 -11.71 19.67
C LEU A 603 11.83 -12.74 19.12
N LEU A 604 11.41 -13.55 18.16
CA LEU A 604 12.26 -14.56 17.52
C LEU A 604 13.46 -13.91 16.82
N PHE A 605 13.26 -12.74 16.20
CA PHE A 605 14.36 -11.98 15.60
C PHE A 605 15.35 -11.49 16.65
N LEU A 606 14.87 -10.92 17.77
CA LEU A 606 15.73 -10.48 18.87
C LEU A 606 16.58 -11.62 19.42
N MET A 607 15.98 -12.79 19.64
CA MET A 607 16.69 -13.98 20.12
C MET A 607 17.75 -14.45 19.11
N TYR A 608 17.46 -14.37 17.82
CA TYR A 608 18.40 -14.75 16.78
C TYR A 608 19.62 -13.82 16.70
N ILE A 609 19.41 -12.50 16.69
CA ILE A 609 20.50 -11.52 16.54
C ILE A 609 21.30 -11.30 17.82
N ASN A 610 20.80 -11.74 18.98
CA ASN A 610 21.32 -11.42 20.30
C ASN A 610 22.84 -11.62 20.46
N ASP A 611 23.40 -12.68 19.86
CA ASP A 611 24.81 -13.04 20.01
C ASP A 611 25.75 -12.03 19.36
N ILE A 612 25.27 -11.21 18.42
CA ILE A 612 26.09 -10.22 17.74
C ILE A 612 26.75 -9.25 18.72
N CYS A 613 26.07 -8.97 19.84
CA CYS A 613 26.60 -8.11 20.90
C CYS A 613 27.84 -8.71 21.57
N ASN A 614 27.92 -10.05 21.63
CA ASN A 614 29.02 -10.76 22.28
C ASN A 614 30.17 -11.07 21.31
N THR A 615 29.90 -11.05 19.99
CA THR A 615 30.93 -11.28 18.96
C THR A 615 31.79 -10.05 18.64
N ILE A 616 31.34 -8.86 19.04
CA ILE A 616 32.06 -7.61 18.78
C ILE A 616 33.11 -7.43 19.87
N GLU A 617 34.36 -7.77 19.55
CA GLU A 617 35.50 -7.65 20.48
C GLU A 617 35.91 -6.18 20.70
N PHE A 618 35.83 -5.36 19.66
CA PHE A 618 36.29 -3.98 19.67
C PHE A 618 35.11 -3.01 19.48
N GLY A 619 34.79 -2.28 20.54
CA GLY A 619 33.73 -1.27 20.55
C GLY A 619 32.44 -1.73 21.24
N LYS A 620 31.58 -0.77 21.58
CA LYS A 620 30.31 -1.01 22.27
C LYS A 620 29.16 -1.05 21.26
N PRO A 621 28.42 -2.18 21.15
CA PRO A 621 27.26 -2.28 20.27
C PRO A 621 26.02 -1.63 20.89
N TYR A 622 25.20 -1.01 20.05
CA TYR A 622 23.86 -0.51 20.33
C TYR A 622 22.91 -1.03 19.28
N LEU A 623 21.87 -1.75 19.71
CA LEU A 623 20.88 -2.36 18.83
C LEU A 623 19.50 -1.76 19.04
N TYR A 624 18.82 -1.49 17.94
CA TYR A 624 17.38 -1.29 17.92
C TYR A 624 16.77 -2.19 16.86
N ALA A 625 16.37 -3.40 17.28
CA ALA A 625 16.00 -4.48 16.37
C ALA A 625 17.16 -4.84 15.42
N ASP A 626 17.02 -4.56 14.13
CA ASP A 626 18.04 -4.77 13.10
C ASP A 626 19.03 -3.60 12.98
N ASP A 627 18.68 -2.39 13.42
CA ASP A 627 19.62 -1.26 13.38
C ASP A 627 20.77 -1.46 14.38
N LEU A 628 21.98 -1.70 13.88
CA LEU A 628 23.20 -1.89 14.68
C LEU A 628 24.15 -0.71 14.53
N LYS A 629 24.59 -0.17 15.66
CA LYS A 629 25.66 0.82 15.76
C LYS A 629 26.77 0.27 16.64
N ILE A 630 28.03 0.52 16.25
CA ILE A 630 29.20 0.14 17.06
C ILE A 630 30.00 1.39 17.34
N VAL A 631 30.19 1.70 18.62
CA VAL A 631 31.00 2.84 19.08
C VAL A 631 32.39 2.33 19.44
N TYR A 632 33.40 2.78 18.69
CA TYR A 632 34.80 2.49 18.94
C TYR A 632 35.52 3.77 19.36
N SER A 633 36.42 3.67 20.33
CA SER A 633 37.20 4.81 20.83
C SER A 633 38.67 4.48 20.93
N TYR A 634 39.52 5.44 20.58
CA TYR A 634 40.97 5.32 20.55
C TYR A 634 41.62 6.65 20.95
N LYS A 635 42.91 6.60 21.29
CA LYS A 635 43.69 7.80 21.60
C LYS A 635 44.18 8.48 20.32
#